data_AF-A0A8H3X224-F1
#
_entry.id   AF-A0A8H3X224-F1
#
_cell.length_a   1.000
_cell.length_b   1.000
_cell.length_c   1.000
_cell.angle_alpha   90.00
_cell.angle_beta   90.00
_cell.angle_gamma   90.00
#
_symmetry.space_group_name_H-M   'P 1'
#
loop_
_entity.id
_entity.type
_entity.pdbx_description
1 polymer ?
#
loop_
_entity_poly.entity_id
_entity_poly.type
_entity_poly.pdbx_seq_one_letter_code
_entity_poly.pdbx_strand_id
1 'polypeptide(L)'
;MKEISTGKQVFEGLEFDPGTPDCYVRLAKRCLDTNPKKRPTAKSVNFQVGFWSEEILSSDDDNEIKRQFLEIDNTLQVIDTIENWYPMSNPINSFYVSE
;
A
#
# COMPACT_ATOMS: atom_id res chain seq x y z
N MET A 1 -19.60 -3.10 -13.27
CA MET A 1 -19.35 -4.55 -13.40
C MET A 1 -19.69 -5.14 -12.04
N LYS A 2 -20.59 -6.13 -11.97
CA LYS A 2 -20.93 -6.82 -10.72
C LYS A 2 -20.23 -8.17 -10.74
N GLU A 3 -19.68 -8.59 -9.61
CA GLU A 3 -19.17 -9.94 -9.49
C GLU A 3 -20.36 -10.90 -9.64
N ILE A 4 -20.23 -11.89 -10.52
CA ILE A 4 -21.28 -12.88 -10.78
C ILE A 4 -21.53 -13.81 -9.58
N SER A 5 -20.51 -14.02 -8.75
CA SER A 5 -20.56 -14.85 -7.55
C SER A 5 -21.23 -14.15 -6.37
N THR A 6 -21.00 -12.84 -6.20
CA THR A 6 -21.44 -12.08 -5.03
C THR A 6 -22.57 -11.10 -5.32
N GLY A 7 -22.85 -10.81 -6.60
CA GLY A 7 -23.82 -9.80 -7.04
C GLY A 7 -23.45 -8.37 -6.66
N LYS A 8 -22.34 -8.18 -5.92
CA LYS A 8 -21.84 -6.88 -5.49
C LYS A 8 -21.16 -6.17 -6.64
N GLN A 9 -21.25 -4.85 -6.64
CA GLN A 9 -20.42 -4.05 -7.52
C GLN A 9 -18.96 -4.33 -7.16
N VAL A 10 -18.17 -4.79 -8.13
CA VAL A 10 -16.75 -5.04 -7.87
C VAL A 10 -16.15 -3.68 -7.51
N PHE A 11 -15.53 -3.58 -6.32
CA PHE A 11 -14.78 -2.43 -5.80
C PHE A 11 -15.56 -1.28 -5.12
N GLU A 12 -16.81 -1.48 -4.70
CA GLU A 12 -17.39 -0.57 -3.70
C GLU A 12 -16.65 -0.79 -2.36
N GLY A 13 -15.68 0.08 -2.03
CA GLY A 13 -14.86 -0.01 -0.81
C GLY A 13 -13.36 -0.26 -1.01
N LEU A 14 -12.78 0.02 -2.19
CA LEU A 14 -11.30 0.05 -2.28
C LEU A 14 -10.77 1.31 -1.61
N GLU A 15 -10.44 1.18 -0.33
CA GLU A 15 -9.71 2.16 0.44
C GLU A 15 -8.20 1.85 0.35
N PHE A 16 -7.41 2.91 0.27
CA PHE A 16 -5.95 2.81 0.31
C PHE A 16 -5.51 3.33 1.66
N ASP A 17 -4.59 2.63 2.31
CA ASP A 17 -4.07 3.05 3.60
C ASP A 17 -3.36 4.41 3.45
N PRO A 18 -3.45 5.29 4.46
CA PRO A 18 -2.66 6.51 4.51
C PRO A 18 -1.17 6.20 4.29
N GLY A 19 -0.54 6.94 3.39
CA GLY A 19 0.85 6.70 3.02
C GLY A 19 1.04 5.85 1.77
N THR A 20 0.00 5.19 1.23
CA THR A 20 0.10 4.52 -0.08
C THR A 20 0.56 5.52 -1.16
N PRO A 21 1.53 5.19 -2.07
CA PRO A 21 2.02 6.14 -3.06
C PRO A 21 0.89 6.60 -3.97
N ASP A 22 0.75 7.91 -4.15
CA ASP A 22 -0.26 8.50 -5.02
C ASP A 22 -0.15 7.98 -6.46
N CYS A 23 1.07 7.74 -6.93
CA CYS A 23 1.31 7.18 -8.25
C CYS A 23 0.69 5.77 -8.41
N TYR A 24 0.77 4.95 -7.36
CA TYR A 24 0.16 3.62 -7.29
C TYR A 24 -1.37 3.72 -7.21
N VAL A 25 -1.90 4.56 -6.32
CA VAL A 25 -3.35 4.78 -6.17
C VAL A 25 -3.99 5.19 -7.51
N ARG A 26 -3.36 6.11 -8.25
CA ARG A 26 -3.84 6.53 -9.57
C ARG A 26 -3.84 5.38 -10.59
N LEU A 27 -2.79 4.56 -10.62
CA LEU A 27 -2.71 3.42 -11.52
C LEU A 27 -3.78 2.37 -11.18
N ALA A 28 -3.91 2.00 -9.90
CA ALA A 28 -4.91 1.07 -9.42
C ALA A 28 -6.33 1.52 -9.77
N LYS A 29 -6.67 2.79 -9.53
CA LYS A 29 -7.98 3.35 -9.92
C LYS A 29 -8.26 3.23 -11.43
N ARG A 30 -7.26 3.41 -12.29
CA ARG A 30 -7.40 3.22 -13.74
C ARG A 30 -7.57 1.75 -14.13
N CYS A 31 -6.82 0.84 -13.51
CA CYS A 31 -6.98 -0.61 -13.70
C CYS A 31 -8.39 -1.08 -13.34
N LEU A 32 -9.00 -0.44 -12.34
CA LEU A 32 -10.31 -0.77 -11.81
C LEU A 32 -11.45 0.06 -12.42
N ASP A 33 -11.18 0.84 -13.45
CA ASP A 33 -12.21 1.67 -14.09
C ASP A 33 -13.39 0.80 -14.56
N THR A 34 -14.61 1.27 -14.30
CA THR A 34 -15.84 0.57 -14.67
C THR A 34 -16.00 0.47 -16.18
N ASN A 35 -15.42 1.41 -16.93
CA ASN A 35 -15.33 1.39 -18.39
C ASN A 35 -14.08 0.61 -18.81
N PRO A 36 -14.23 -0.56 -19.45
CA PRO A 36 -13.10 -1.37 -19.91
C PRO A 36 -12.15 -0.63 -20.86
N LYS A 37 -12.65 0.37 -21.62
CA LYS A 37 -11.83 1.16 -22.55
C LYS A 37 -10.88 2.13 -21.84
N LYS A 38 -11.13 2.46 -20.57
CA LYS A 38 -10.25 3.32 -19.76
C LYS A 38 -9.18 2.54 -19.01
N ARG A 39 -9.34 1.21 -18.91
CA ARG A 39 -8.35 0.34 -18.26
C ARG A 39 -7.06 0.32 -19.10
N PRO A 40 -5.89 0.49 -18.47
CA PRO A 40 -4.62 0.32 -19.16
C PRO A 40 -4.46 -1.15 -19.59
N THR A 41 -3.70 -1.35 -20.66
CA THR A 41 -3.26 -2.70 -21.05
C THR A 41 -2.21 -3.21 -20.07
N ALA A 42 -2.05 -4.53 -19.96
CA ALA A 42 -0.98 -5.12 -19.15
C ALA A 42 0.41 -4.60 -19.55
N LYS A 43 0.63 -4.37 -20.86
CA LYS A 43 1.84 -3.74 -21.38
C LYS A 43 2.05 -2.33 -20.83
N SER A 44 1.00 -1.50 -20.80
CA SER A 44 1.07 -0.15 -20.24
C SER A 44 1.34 -0.16 -18.74
N VAL A 45 0.73 -1.10 -18.00
CA VAL A 45 1.01 -1.28 -16.56
C VAL A 45 2.47 -1.68 -16.35
N ASN A 46 2.97 -2.65 -17.12
CA ASN A 46 4.36 -3.09 -17.03
C ASN A 46 5.37 -1.96 -17.29
N PHE A 47 5.12 -1.13 -18.30
CA PHE A 47 5.96 0.05 -18.55
C PHE A 47 5.91 1.05 -17.40
N GLN A 48 4.74 1.30 -16.83
CA GLN A 48 4.60 2.24 -15.72
C GLN A 48 5.36 1.76 -14.48
N VAL A 49 5.26 0.47 -14.15
CA VAL A 49 5.97 -0.14 -13.02
C VAL A 49 7.48 -0.20 -13.29
N GLY A 50 7.89 -0.52 -14.52
CA GLY A 50 9.30 -0.50 -14.92
C GLY A 50 9.91 0.89 -14.80
N PHE A 51 9.19 1.91 -15.28
CA PHE A 51 9.59 3.31 -15.11
C PHE A 51 9.76 3.67 -13.64
N TRP A 52 8.78 3.35 -12.77
CA TRP A 52 8.95 3.60 -11.34
C TRP A 52 10.18 2.91 -10.74
N SER A 53 10.49 1.69 -11.19
CA SER A 53 11.67 0.96 -10.73
C SER A 53 12.97 1.67 -11.12
N GLU A 54 13.03 2.24 -12.33
CA GLU A 54 14.17 3.05 -12.77
C GLU A 54 14.31 4.34 -11.96
N GLU A 55 13.20 5.05 -11.72
CA GLU A 55 13.20 6.30 -10.94
C GLU A 55 13.60 6.06 -9.47
N ILE A 56 13.13 4.97 -8.85
CA ILE A 56 13.49 4.60 -7.48
C ILE A 56 15.00 4.34 -7.35
N LEU A 57 15.59 3.70 -8.37
CA LEU A 57 17.03 3.38 -8.41
C LEU A 57 17.89 4.56 -8.90
N SER A 58 17.26 5.64 -9.37
CA SER A 58 17.98 6.81 -9.85
C SER A 58 18.72 7.51 -8.70
N SER A 59 19.78 8.24 -9.04
CA SER A 59 20.52 9.09 -8.09
C SER A 59 19.82 10.42 -7.82
N ASP A 60 18.64 10.66 -8.40
CA ASP A 60 17.88 11.90 -8.19
C ASP A 60 17.03 11.76 -6.93
N ASP A 61 17.49 12.35 -5.84
CA ASP A 61 16.81 12.31 -4.54
C ASP A 61 15.59 13.26 -4.49
N ASP A 62 15.50 14.22 -5.42
CA ASP A 62 14.33 15.10 -5.56
C ASP A 62 13.21 14.44 -6.37
N ASN A 63 13.43 13.20 -6.83
CA ASN A 63 12.45 12.46 -7.60
C ASN A 63 11.21 12.13 -6.75
N GLU A 64 10.06 12.66 -7.16
CA GLU A 64 8.81 12.51 -6.43
C GLU A 64 8.35 11.05 -6.30
N ILE A 65 8.55 10.21 -7.34
CA ILE A 65 8.19 8.80 -7.27
C ILE A 65 9.05 8.11 -6.24
N LYS A 66 10.37 8.28 -6.31
CA LYS A 66 11.32 7.73 -5.34
C LYS A 66 10.96 8.16 -3.92
N ARG A 67 10.66 9.45 -3.70
CA ARG A 67 10.27 10.00 -2.39
C ARG A 67 9.03 9.31 -1.82
N GLN A 68 7.97 9.16 -2.62
CA GLN A 68 6.73 8.50 -2.19
C GLN A 68 6.96 7.04 -1.75
N PHE A 69 7.83 6.31 -2.43
CA PHE A 69 8.14 4.92 -2.05
C PHE A 69 9.08 4.84 -0.83
N LEU A 70 10.08 5.72 -0.72
CA LEU A 70 11.00 5.75 0.42
C LEU A 70 10.33 6.17 1.73
N GLU A 71 9.36 7.09 1.69
CA GLU A 71 8.58 7.48 2.87
C GLU A 71 7.86 6.28 3.50
N ILE A 72 7.38 5.34 2.67
CA ILE A 72 6.73 4.12 3.15
C ILE A 72 7.75 3.16 3.76
N ASP A 73 8.87 2.91 3.07
CA ASP A 73 9.89 2.00 3.60
C ASP A 73 10.43 2.48 4.96
N ASN A 74 10.58 3.80 5.13
CA ASN A 74 10.99 4.39 6.39
C ASN A 74 9.91 4.24 7.48
N THR A 75 8.64 4.44 7.14
CA THR A 75 7.54 4.27 8.12
C THR A 75 7.36 2.82 8.54
N LEU A 76 7.45 1.86 7.61
CA LEU A 76 7.42 0.43 7.90
C LEU A 76 8.60 0.01 8.79
N GLN A 77 9.81 0.48 8.49
CA GLN A 77 10.98 0.23 9.34
C GLN A 77 10.79 0.78 10.76
N VAL A 78 10.18 1.94 10.92
CA VAL A 78 9.87 2.52 12.24
C VAL A 78 8.84 1.67 12.98
N ILE A 79 7.78 1.22 12.31
CA ILE A 79 6.76 0.33 12.90
C ILE A 79 7.39 -0.99 13.34
N ASP A 80 8.14 -1.65 12.46
CA ASP A 80 8.85 -2.90 12.78
C ASP A 80 9.79 -2.71 13.98
N THR A 81 10.49 -1.58 14.04
CA THR A 81 11.36 -1.26 15.18
C THR A 81 10.55 -1.06 16.47
N ILE A 82 9.42 -0.36 16.43
CA ILE A 82 8.56 -0.14 17.59
C ILE A 82 7.94 -1.46 18.09
N GLU A 83 7.42 -2.30 17.20
CA GLU A 83 6.84 -3.59 17.54
C GLU A 83 7.89 -4.53 18.17
N ASN A 84 9.11 -4.52 17.62
CA ASN A 84 10.23 -5.32 18.15
C ASN A 84 10.80 -4.78 19.48
N TRP A 85 10.60 -3.51 19.81
CA TRP A 85 10.93 -2.95 21.13
C TRP A 85 9.81 -3.18 22.17
N TYR A 86 8.59 -3.49 21.73
CA TYR A 86 7.43 -3.76 22.58
C TYR A 86 7.17 -5.22 23.05
N PRO A 87 8.17 -6.13 23.20
CA PRO A 87 7.99 -7.33 24.02
C PRO A 87 8.58 -7.25 25.44
N MET A 88 9.08 -6.11 25.93
CA MET A 88 9.72 -6.04 27.27
C MET A 88 8.94 -5.33 28.39
N SER A 89 7.65 -4.99 28.21
CA SER A 89 6.86 -4.31 29.25
C SER A 89 5.48 -4.91 29.56
N ASN A 90 5.30 -6.23 29.37
CA ASN A 90 4.19 -6.96 30.00
C ASN A 90 4.71 -7.90 31.10
N PRO A 91 4.76 -7.47 32.39
CA PRO A 91 4.76 -8.43 33.48
C PRO A 91 3.35 -8.99 33.60
N ILE A 92 3.16 -10.21 33.09
CA ILE A 92 1.93 -10.98 33.35
C ILE A 92 1.90 -11.36 34.84
N ASN A 93 0.80 -10.98 35.49
CA ASN A 93 0.27 -11.42 36.78
C ASN A 93 0.96 -10.99 38.09
N SER A 94 0.27 -10.13 38.85
CA SER A 94 -0.09 -10.49 40.23
C SER A 94 -1.39 -9.79 40.68
N PHE A 95 -2.30 -10.59 41.24
CA PHE A 95 -3.49 -10.25 42.04
C PHE A 95 -4.76 -9.76 41.32
N TYR A 96 -5.67 -10.68 41.04
CA TYR A 96 -6.80 -10.99 41.95
C TYR A 96 -7.27 -12.42 41.67
N VAL A 97 -6.83 -13.37 42.50
CA VAL A 97 -7.56 -14.62 42.72
C VAL A 97 -8.48 -14.34 43.90
N SER A 98 -9.76 -14.58 43.68
CA SER A 98 -10.84 -14.61 44.65
C SER A 98 -10.54 -15.59 45.80
N GLU A 99 -10.61 -15.09 47.03
CA GLU A 99 -11.16 -15.80 48.20
C GLU A 99 -12.03 -14.82 49.00
#